data_AF-A0A1H1RME3-F1
#
_entry.id   AF-A0A1H1RME3-F1
#
_cell.length_a   1.000
_cell.length_b   1.000
_cell.length_c   1.000
_cell.angle_alpha   90.00
_cell.angle_beta   90.00
_cell.angle_gamma   90.00
#
_symmetry.space_group_name_H-M   'P 1'
#
loop_
_entity.id
_entity.type
_entity.pdbx_description
1 polymer ?
#
loop_
_entity_poly.entity_id
_entity_poly.type
_entity_poly.pdbx_seq_one_letter_code
_entity_poly.pdbx_strand_id
1 'polypeptide(L)'
;MLGMPERLMQVDEVTDVLEVREALERTAAARVTALRRDPGVIAAELREPLDRQAAAMAAGDMATFMVAGVDFHFHVVALSGNPIAERLFGPLRDHQLRLARLVLTVADLEPADSFAEHLELGDRLREHDFAGYSRVLDRHLARHQGLL
;
A
#
# COMPACT_ATOMS: atom_id res chain seq x y z
N MET A 1 19.32 -15.31 -22.74
CA MET A 1 19.25 -15.91 -21.39
C MET A 1 17.78 -16.01 -21.05
N LEU A 2 17.17 -17.19 -21.24
CA LEU A 2 15.74 -17.40 -20.97
C LEU A 2 15.53 -17.30 -19.46
N GLY A 3 14.84 -16.24 -19.01
CA GLY A 3 14.49 -16.05 -17.61
C GLY A 3 13.62 -17.20 -17.13
N MET A 4 14.00 -17.82 -16.02
CA MET A 4 13.14 -18.79 -15.34
C MET A 4 11.81 -18.09 -15.00
N PRO A 5 10.64 -18.74 -15.20
CA PRO A 5 9.36 -18.14 -14.86
C PRO A 5 9.36 -17.78 -13.36
N GLU A 6 8.96 -16.55 -13.05
CA GLU A 6 8.79 -16.08 -11.67
C GLU A 6 7.81 -17.04 -10.98
N ARG A 7 8.18 -17.60 -9.82
CA ARG A 7 7.35 -18.57 -9.10
C ARG A 7 6.04 -17.88 -8.71
N LEU A 8 4.90 -18.47 -9.10
CA LEU A 8 3.59 -17.98 -8.69
C LEU A 8 3.50 -17.97 -7.15
N MET A 9 2.96 -16.88 -6.60
CA MET A 9 2.76 -16.76 -5.16
C MET A 9 1.74 -17.81 -4.71
N GLN A 10 2.05 -18.53 -3.63
CA GLN A 10 1.11 -19.47 -3.01
C GLN A 10 0.09 -18.72 -2.16
N VAL A 11 -1.07 -19.33 -1.91
CA VAL A 11 -2.18 -18.74 -1.12
C VAL A 11 -1.75 -18.34 0.30
N ASP A 12 -0.92 -19.18 0.93
CA ASP A 12 -0.32 -18.90 2.24
C ASP A 12 0.63 -17.70 2.16
N GLU A 13 1.50 -17.63 1.14
CA GLU A 13 2.42 -16.51 0.93
C GLU A 13 1.67 -15.19 0.70
N VAL A 14 0.53 -15.18 0.00
CA VAL A 14 -0.33 -14.00 -0.14
C VAL A 14 -0.87 -13.55 1.23
N THR A 15 -1.39 -14.49 2.01
CA THR A 15 -1.95 -14.23 3.35
C THR A 15 -0.88 -13.67 4.29
N ASP A 16 0.28 -14.32 4.37
CA ASP A 16 1.40 -13.91 5.22
C ASP A 16 1.88 -12.49 4.89
N VAL A 17 1.95 -12.15 3.60
CA VAL A 17 2.37 -10.83 3.13
C VAL A 17 1.37 -9.75 3.53
N LEU A 18 0.07 -10.04 3.42
CA LEU A 18 -0.99 -9.12 3.81
C LEU A 18 -1.05 -8.91 5.33
N GLU A 19 -0.92 -9.97 6.14
CA GLU A 19 -0.91 -9.87 7.60
C GLU A 19 0.26 -9.03 8.14
N VAL A 20 1.47 -9.25 7.59
CA VAL A 20 2.65 -8.47 8.02
C VAL A 20 2.53 -7.01 7.59
N ARG A 21 2.02 -6.76 6.37
CA ARG A 21 1.75 -5.40 5.88
C ARG A 21 0.76 -4.67 6.77
N GLU A 22 -0.35 -5.33 7.07
CA GLU A 22 -1.41 -4.85 7.95
C GLU A 22 -0.85 -4.43 9.31
N ALA A 23 -0.06 -5.30 9.95
CA ALA A 23 0.55 -5.02 11.24
C ALA A 23 1.48 -3.79 11.20
N LEU A 24 2.31 -3.66 10.17
CA LEU A 24 3.22 -2.53 10.00
C LEU A 24 2.48 -1.22 9.74
N GLU A 25 1.51 -1.22 8.82
CA GLU A 25 0.73 -0.03 8.48
C GLU A 25 -0.12 0.46 9.65
N ARG A 26 -0.78 -0.45 10.39
CA ARG A 26 -1.54 -0.07 11.58
C ARG A 26 -0.65 0.50 12.68
N THR A 27 0.50 -0.12 12.91
CA THR A 27 1.46 0.38 13.90
C THR A 27 1.95 1.79 13.51
N ALA A 28 2.22 2.00 12.22
CA ALA A 28 2.63 3.30 11.69
C ALA A 28 1.52 4.35 11.85
N ALA A 29 0.29 4.05 11.39
CA ALA A 29 -0.85 4.95 11.45
C ALA A 29 -1.23 5.32 12.90
N ALA A 30 -1.19 4.36 13.82
CA ALA A 30 -1.41 4.60 15.25
C ALA A 30 -0.38 5.59 15.81
N ARG A 31 0.90 5.42 15.45
CA ARG A 31 1.98 6.32 15.89
C ARG A 31 1.87 7.71 15.28
N VAL A 32 1.61 7.81 13.97
CA VAL A 32 1.38 9.09 13.27
C VAL A 32 0.25 9.88 13.93
N THR A 33 -0.86 9.20 14.24
CA THR A 33 -2.04 9.75 14.92
C THR A 33 -1.71 10.20 16.34
N ALA A 34 -1.09 9.33 17.14
CA ALA A 34 -0.75 9.62 18.54
C ALA A 34 0.23 10.79 18.69
N LEU A 35 1.19 10.92 17.77
CA LEU A 35 2.14 12.02 17.74
C LEU A 35 1.57 13.30 17.09
N ARG A 36 0.34 13.24 16.56
CA ARG A 36 -0.30 14.32 15.79
C ARG A 36 0.65 14.90 14.75
N ARG A 37 1.29 14.03 13.96
CA ARG A 37 2.25 14.44 12.92
C ARG A 37 1.62 15.52 12.03
N ASP A 38 2.40 16.55 11.69
CA ASP A 38 1.91 17.69 10.93
C ASP A 38 1.18 17.25 9.63
N PRO A 39 -0.09 17.65 9.41
CA PRO A 39 -0.85 17.26 8.23
C PRO A 39 -0.25 17.74 6.90
N GLY A 40 0.55 18.81 6.91
CA GLY A 40 1.28 19.30 5.74
C GLY A 40 2.45 18.39 5.38
N VAL A 41 3.17 17.86 6.37
CA VAL A 41 4.19 16.84 6.17
C VAL A 41 3.57 15.54 5.65
N ILE A 42 2.45 15.08 6.22
CA ILE A 42 1.74 13.89 5.73
C ILE A 42 1.36 14.07 4.25
N ALA A 43 0.76 15.22 3.90
CA ALA A 43 0.40 15.52 2.51
C ALA A 43 1.62 15.56 1.58
N ALA A 44 2.73 16.16 2.03
CA ALA A 44 3.95 16.28 1.23
C ALA A 44 4.58 14.91 0.92
N GLU A 45 4.63 14.02 1.90
CA GLU A 45 5.22 12.67 1.75
C GLU A 45 4.35 11.75 0.88
N LEU A 46 3.02 11.90 0.92
CA LEU A 46 2.11 11.05 0.15
C LEU A 46 1.83 11.58 -1.27
N ARG A 47 2.17 12.84 -1.56
CA ARG A 47 1.86 13.48 -2.85
C ARG A 47 2.51 12.77 -4.04
N GLU A 48 3.81 12.50 -3.99
CA GLU A 48 4.53 11.88 -5.11
C GLU A 48 3.92 10.53 -5.53
N PRO A 49 3.69 9.56 -4.61
CA PRO A 49 3.14 8.28 -5.01
C PRO A 49 1.67 8.39 -5.44
N LEU A 50 0.89 9.34 -4.92
CA LEU A 50 -0.50 9.56 -5.36
C LEU A 50 -0.56 10.19 -6.76
N ASP A 51 0.27 11.21 -7.04
CA ASP A 51 0.34 11.86 -8.35
C ASP A 51 0.80 10.86 -9.43
N ARG A 52 1.75 9.98 -9.09
CA ARG A 52 2.20 8.92 -10.00
C ARG A 52 1.12 7.89 -10.30
N GLN A 53 0.32 7.51 -9.31
CA GLN A 53 -0.84 6.63 -9.55
C GLN A 53 -1.86 7.29 -10.47
N ALA A 54 -2.20 8.55 -10.23
CA ALA A 54 -3.13 9.30 -11.07
C ALA A 54 -2.65 9.40 -12.53
N ALA A 55 -1.37 9.76 -12.73
CA ALA A 55 -0.78 9.87 -14.06
C ALA A 55 -0.72 8.51 -14.78
N ALA A 56 -0.35 7.45 -14.06
CA ALA A 56 -0.28 6.09 -14.59
C ALA A 56 -1.66 5.58 -15.01
N MET A 57 -2.69 5.81 -14.19
CA MET A 57 -4.08 5.48 -14.55
C MET A 57 -4.54 6.20 -15.82
N ALA A 58 -4.27 7.51 -15.93
CA ALA A 58 -4.64 8.30 -17.11
C ALA A 58 -3.95 7.81 -18.40
N ALA A 59 -2.74 7.26 -18.27
CA ALA A 59 -1.97 6.70 -19.38
C ALA A 59 -2.25 5.21 -19.66
N GLY A 60 -3.04 4.53 -18.82
CA GLY A 60 -3.21 3.08 -18.89
C GLY A 60 -1.95 2.28 -18.51
N ASP A 61 -0.98 2.89 -17.84
CA ASP A 61 0.27 2.26 -17.42
C ASP A 61 0.09 1.56 -16.07
N MET A 62 -0.45 0.35 -16.12
CA MET A 62 -0.75 -0.40 -14.90
C MET A 62 0.50 -0.86 -14.13
N ALA A 63 1.64 -1.01 -14.81
CA ALA A 63 2.90 -1.35 -14.18
C ALA A 63 3.35 -0.22 -13.24
N THR A 64 3.33 1.02 -13.73
CA THR A 64 3.67 2.19 -12.91
C THR A 64 2.65 2.41 -11.79
N PHE A 65 1.36 2.18 -12.05
CA PHE A 65 0.31 2.28 -11.03
C PHE A 65 0.60 1.37 -9.82
N MET A 66 0.93 0.09 -10.06
CA MET A 66 1.26 -0.84 -8.97
C MET A 66 2.49 -0.41 -8.18
N VAL A 67 3.57 -0.02 -8.85
CA VAL A 67 4.80 0.39 -8.17
C VAL A 67 4.52 1.60 -7.29
N ALA A 68 3.78 2.58 -7.81
CA ALA A 68 3.42 3.79 -7.07
C ALA A 68 2.45 3.49 -5.90
N GLY A 69 1.55 2.50 -6.03
CA GLY A 69 0.73 2.02 -4.92
C GLY A 69 1.55 1.36 -3.81
N VAL A 70 2.52 0.51 -4.15
CA VAL A 70 3.45 -0.06 -3.16
C VAL A 70 4.30 1.02 -2.49
N ASP A 71 4.75 2.02 -3.26
CA ASP A 71 5.48 3.16 -2.74
C ASP A 71 4.63 3.97 -1.76
N PHE A 72 3.34 4.17 -2.04
CA PHE A 72 2.40 4.81 -1.12
C PHE A 72 2.41 4.14 0.27
N HIS A 73 2.27 2.81 0.35
CA HIS A 73 2.28 2.10 1.64
C HIS A 73 3.63 2.19 2.35
N PHE A 74 4.74 2.18 1.61
CA PHE A 74 6.05 2.44 2.19
C PHE A 74 6.13 3.84 2.83
N HIS A 75 5.65 4.88 2.13
CA HIS A 75 5.61 6.25 2.66
C HIS A 75 4.72 6.37 3.90
N VAL A 76 3.58 5.65 3.95
CA VAL A 76 2.76 5.58 5.17
C VAL A 76 3.55 5.03 6.36
N VAL A 77 4.32 3.95 6.15
CA VAL A 77 5.15 3.39 7.22
C VAL A 77 6.27 4.35 7.64
N ALA A 78 6.92 5.00 6.67
CA ALA A 78 7.97 5.99 6.92
C ALA A 78 7.49 7.22 7.70
N LEU A 79 6.24 7.66 7.49
CA LEU A 79 5.64 8.77 8.24
C LEU A 79 5.63 8.56 9.76
N SER A 80 5.66 7.30 10.22
CA SER A 80 5.74 6.96 11.64
C SER A 80 7.07 7.40 12.29
N GLY A 81 8.11 7.62 11.49
CA GLY A 81 9.47 7.89 11.95
C GLY A 81 10.05 6.74 12.78
N ASN A 82 9.58 5.52 12.55
CA ASN A 82 10.09 4.31 13.19
C ASN A 82 11.06 3.61 12.23
N PRO A 83 12.39 3.79 12.42
CA PRO A 83 13.38 3.24 11.51
C PRO A 83 13.44 1.70 11.54
N ILE A 84 12.86 1.06 12.56
CA ILE A 84 12.71 -0.41 12.58
C ILE A 84 11.60 -0.81 11.63
N ALA A 85 10.44 -0.15 11.66
CA ALA A 85 9.32 -0.45 10.79
C ALA A 85 9.68 -0.23 9.32
N GLU A 86 10.38 0.86 9.00
CA GLU A 86 10.87 1.13 7.64
C GLU A 86 11.81 0.02 7.13
N ARG A 87 12.78 -0.41 7.95
CA ARG A 87 13.68 -1.52 7.60
C ARG A 87 12.97 -2.84 7.41
N LEU A 88 11.94 -3.12 8.20
CA LEU A 88 11.12 -4.33 8.07
C LEU A 88 10.22 -4.28 6.83
N PHE A 89 9.76 -3.10 6.44
CA PHE A 89 8.96 -2.93 5.22
C PHE A 89 9.80 -3.08 3.94
N GLY A 90 11.10 -2.76 3.98
CA GLY A 90 11.99 -2.90 2.83
C GLY A 90 11.91 -4.27 2.14
N PRO A 91 12.19 -5.40 2.84
CA PRO A 91 12.02 -6.74 2.29
C PRO A 91 10.57 -7.07 1.89
N LEU A 92 9.58 -6.55 2.63
CA LEU A 92 8.16 -6.76 2.32
C LEU A 92 7.76 -6.09 1.00
N ARG A 93 8.41 -4.99 0.61
CA ARG A 93 8.15 -4.26 -0.64
C ARG A 93 8.24 -5.16 -1.87
N ASP A 94 9.23 -6.04 -1.94
CA ASP A 94 9.39 -6.97 -3.06
C ASP A 94 8.25 -8.00 -3.11
N HIS A 95 7.77 -8.45 -1.95
CA HIS A 95 6.59 -9.31 -1.86
C HIS A 95 5.31 -8.57 -2.28
N GLN A 96 5.14 -7.32 -1.84
CA GLN A 96 4.02 -6.46 -2.26
C GLN A 96 3.99 -6.25 -3.78
N LEU A 97 5.14 -6.03 -4.42
CA LEU A 97 5.22 -5.88 -5.87
C LEU A 97 4.80 -7.15 -6.61
N ARG A 98 5.22 -8.33 -6.12
CA ARG A 98 4.75 -9.61 -6.68
C ARG A 98 3.25 -9.79 -6.47
N LEU A 99 2.72 -9.38 -5.31
CA LEU A 99 1.30 -9.49 -4.99
C LEU A 99 0.49 -8.57 -5.91
N ALA A 100 0.87 -7.31 -6.04
CA ALA A 100 0.22 -6.35 -6.93
C ALA A 100 0.16 -6.87 -8.38
N ARG A 101 1.26 -7.50 -8.87
CA ARG A 101 1.29 -8.12 -10.21
C ARG A 101 0.31 -9.28 -10.33
N LEU A 102 0.25 -10.15 -9.32
CA LEU A 102 -0.71 -11.25 -9.29
C LEU A 102 -2.15 -10.72 -9.31
N VAL A 103 -2.43 -9.71 -8.49
CA VAL A 103 -3.75 -9.07 -8.41
C VAL A 103 -4.21 -8.56 -9.78
N LEU A 104 -3.35 -7.89 -10.55
CA LEU A 104 -3.71 -7.45 -11.90
C LEU A 104 -3.96 -8.57 -12.89
N THR A 105 -3.27 -9.70 -12.76
CA THR A 105 -3.37 -10.78 -13.74
C THR A 105 -4.57 -11.68 -13.50
N VAL A 106 -5.03 -11.78 -12.25
CA VAL A 106 -6.08 -12.73 -11.86
C VAL A 106 -7.35 -12.09 -11.31
N ALA A 107 -7.32 -10.82 -10.88
CA ALA A 107 -8.49 -10.13 -10.38
C ALA A 107 -9.15 -9.25 -11.45
N ASP A 108 -10.48 -9.23 -11.44
CA ASP A 108 -11.28 -8.19 -12.10
C ASP A 108 -11.32 -6.94 -11.21
N LEU A 109 -10.14 -6.39 -10.90
CA LEU A 109 -10.01 -5.24 -10.00
C LEU A 109 -9.89 -3.95 -10.78
N GLU A 110 -10.84 -3.06 -10.53
CA GLU A 110 -10.82 -1.70 -11.06
C GLU A 110 -9.72 -0.86 -10.35
N PRO A 111 -8.70 -0.37 -11.09
CA PRO A 111 -7.63 0.46 -10.52
C PRO A 111 -8.15 1.71 -9.82
N ALA A 112 -9.28 2.24 -10.30
CA ALA A 112 -9.93 3.42 -9.74
C ALA A 112 -10.38 3.21 -8.28
N ASP A 113 -10.84 2.01 -7.93
CA ASP A 113 -11.24 1.68 -6.57
C ASP A 113 -10.03 1.71 -5.62
N SER A 114 -8.94 1.04 -6.00
CA SER A 114 -7.71 1.02 -5.20
C SER A 114 -7.12 2.42 -5.03
N PHE A 115 -7.14 3.24 -6.09
CA PHE A 115 -6.67 4.61 -6.02
C PHE A 115 -7.53 5.48 -5.09
N ALA A 116 -8.85 5.38 -5.17
CA ALA A 116 -9.76 6.09 -4.27
C ALA A 116 -9.49 5.75 -2.80
N GLU A 117 -9.12 4.49 -2.52
CA GLU A 117 -8.76 4.06 -1.17
C GLU A 117 -7.42 4.59 -0.69
N HIS A 118 -6.41 4.69 -1.57
CA HIS A 118 -5.16 5.34 -1.22
C HIS A 118 -5.35 6.82 -0.86
N LEU A 119 -6.20 7.53 -1.61
CA LEU A 119 -6.59 8.91 -1.28
C LEU A 119 -7.27 8.95 0.10
N GLU A 120 -8.23 8.05 0.34
CA GLU A 120 -8.96 7.99 1.60
C GLU A 120 -8.04 7.68 2.79
N LEU A 121 -7.11 6.73 2.66
CA LEU A 121 -6.09 6.42 3.67
C LEU A 121 -5.24 7.64 4.01
N GLY A 122 -4.79 8.39 2.99
CA GLY A 122 -4.03 9.62 3.17
C GLY A 122 -4.81 10.70 3.93
N ASP A 123 -6.09 10.86 3.62
CA ASP A 123 -6.98 11.79 4.32
C ASP A 123 -7.19 11.39 5.79
N ARG A 124 -7.45 10.11 6.06
CA ARG A 124 -7.60 9.61 7.44
C ARG A 124 -6.33 9.83 8.27
N LEU A 125 -5.14 9.69 7.68
CA LEU A 125 -3.87 10.02 8.35
C LEU A 125 -3.75 11.51 8.66
N ARG A 126 -4.09 12.40 7.71
CA ARG A 126 -4.07 13.86 7.91
C ARG A 126 -5.03 14.33 9.00
N GLU A 127 -6.18 13.66 9.10
CA GLU A 127 -7.21 13.92 10.11
C GLU A 127 -6.86 13.32 11.48
N HIS A 128 -5.77 12.53 11.56
CA HIS A 128 -5.41 11.73 12.73
C HIS A 128 -6.54 10.77 13.16
N ASP A 129 -7.30 10.26 12.19
CA ASP A 129 -8.37 9.29 12.42
C ASP A 129 -7.86 7.85 12.22
N PHE A 130 -7.22 7.31 13.25
CA PHE A 130 -6.73 5.93 13.24
C PHE A 130 -7.84 4.88 13.04
N ALA A 131 -9.04 5.13 13.60
CA ALA A 131 -10.15 4.20 13.47
C ALA A 131 -10.69 4.19 12.03
N GLY A 132 -10.82 5.36 11.41
CA GLY A 132 -11.11 5.50 9.99
C GLY A 132 -10.05 4.86 9.12
N TYR A 133 -8.77 5.15 9.37
CA TYR A 133 -7.65 4.55 8.64
C TYR A 133 -7.73 3.03 8.67
N SER A 134 -7.93 2.44 9.85
CA SER A 134 -8.02 0.98 10.01
C SER A 134 -9.15 0.36 9.20
N ARG A 135 -10.33 0.98 9.16
CA ARG A 135 -11.46 0.49 8.35
C ARG A 135 -11.21 0.56 6.85
N VAL A 136 -10.55 1.62 6.39
CA VAL A 136 -10.18 1.76 4.97
C VAL A 136 -9.11 0.72 4.62
N LEU A 137 -8.13 0.51 5.50
CA LEU A 137 -7.09 -0.51 5.30
C LEU A 137 -7.70 -1.91 5.22
N ASP A 138 -8.63 -2.27 6.10
CA ASP A 138 -9.34 -3.56 6.04
C ASP A 138 -9.98 -3.79 4.67
N ARG A 139 -10.71 -2.80 4.18
CA ARG A 139 -11.39 -2.87 2.88
C ARG A 139 -10.41 -2.95 1.72
N HIS A 140 -9.29 -2.22 1.80
CA HIS A 140 -8.23 -2.25 0.81
C HIS A 140 -7.53 -3.60 0.75
N LEU A 141 -7.17 -4.19 1.90
CA LEU A 141 -6.54 -5.51 1.97
C LEU A 141 -7.50 -6.63 1.55
N ALA A 142 -8.79 -6.54 1.90
CA ALA A 142 -9.78 -7.52 1.50
C ALA A 142 -9.91 -7.67 -0.04
N ARG A 143 -9.67 -6.60 -0.81
CA ARG A 143 -9.60 -6.69 -2.28
C ARG A 143 -8.46 -7.57 -2.77
N HIS A 144 -7.36 -7.63 -2.04
CA HIS A 144 -6.22 -8.51 -2.33
C HIS A 144 -6.47 -9.94 -1.84
N GLN A 145 -7.30 -10.12 -0.81
CA GLN A 145 -7.70 -11.43 -0.27
C GLN A 145 -8.79 -12.13 -1.10
N GLY A 146 -9.60 -11.40 -1.86
CA GLY A 146 -10.59 -11.97 -2.78
C GLY A 146 -10.00 -12.81 -3.93
N LEU A 147 -8.68 -13.00 -3.92
CA LEU A 147 -7.90 -13.83 -4.83
C LEU A 147 -7.73 -15.29 -4.36
N LEU A 148 -8.17 -15.61 -3.15
CA LEU A 148 -8.07 -16.94 -2.53
C LEU A 148 -9.29 -17.82 -2.83
#